data_AF-A0A1V6RX46-F1
#
_entry.id   AF-A0A1V6RX46-F1
#
_cell.length_a   1.000
_cell.length_b   1.000
_cell.length_c   1.000
_cell.angle_alpha   90.00
_cell.angle_beta   90.00
_cell.angle_gamma   90.00
#
_symmetry.space_group_name_H-M   'P 1'
#
loop_
_entity.id
_entity.type
_entity.pdbx_description
1 polymer ?
#
loop_
_entity_poly.entity_id
_entity_poly.type
_entity_poly.pdbx_seq_one_letter_code
_entity_poly.pdbx_strand_id
1 'polypeptide(L)'
;MSFPTPFGPLDGVAPLLVFAMTQTECLAGAINRYESHNVPLPEHISSAMNALSHHLLLLRPADGLPIVPAHGLDKQQVIENNLEIAWYLAANILFHNRINNISNEGVAVAVDEVSMCLLRAESFKEDLQPEVILRNYPATFPAFVAACNAIYDREAWECWWTAMQRYNCPKIRAQWMVIQMIWKFTDELREAEEYDLSWVEILQGSGSKSLWTLFEELGFY
;
A
#
# COMPACT_ATOMS: atom_id res chain seq x y z
N MET A 1 5.73 19.69 6.63
CA MET A 1 4.30 19.91 6.32
C MET A 1 3.62 18.56 6.30
N SER A 2 2.44 18.49 6.92
CA SER A 2 1.55 17.34 7.07
C SER A 2 1.35 16.60 5.75
N PHE A 3 1.38 15.26 5.77
CA PHE A 3 0.96 14.40 4.67
C PHE A 3 -0.54 14.61 4.42
N PRO A 4 -0.98 15.28 3.33
CA PRO A 4 -2.32 15.11 2.83
C PRO A 4 -2.22 13.96 1.82
N THR A 5 -1.82 12.76 2.27
CA THR A 5 -1.80 11.64 1.35
C THR A 5 -3.23 11.16 1.09
N PRO A 6 -3.50 10.65 -0.11
CA PRO A 6 -4.80 10.06 -0.49
C PRO A 6 -5.28 8.91 0.43
N PHE A 7 -4.38 8.42 1.27
CA PHE A 7 -4.56 7.23 2.07
C PHE A 7 -5.26 7.48 3.41
N GLY A 8 -5.69 8.73 3.68
CA GLY A 8 -6.34 9.18 4.92
C GLY A 8 -5.57 8.84 6.20
N PRO A 9 -6.24 8.76 7.38
CA PRO A 9 -5.54 8.49 8.62
C PRO A 9 -4.92 7.08 8.60
N LEU A 10 -3.64 7.00 8.99
CA LEU A 10 -2.88 5.75 9.11
C LEU A 10 -3.15 5.11 10.48
N ASP A 11 -4.41 4.97 10.86
CA ASP A 11 -4.76 4.47 12.18
C ASP A 11 -4.25 3.03 12.38
N GLY A 12 -3.56 2.78 13.51
CA GLY A 12 -3.04 1.45 13.87
C GLY A 12 -1.66 1.08 13.30
N VAL A 13 -0.96 2.00 12.63
CA VAL A 13 0.44 1.81 12.20
C VAL A 13 1.44 2.17 13.30
N ALA A 14 2.59 1.50 13.33
CA ALA A 14 3.70 1.91 14.20
C ALA A 14 4.26 3.28 13.74
N PRO A 15 4.54 4.24 14.67
CA PRO A 15 5.06 5.57 14.31
C PRO A 15 6.33 5.53 13.46
N LEU A 16 7.20 4.54 13.69
CA LEU A 16 8.43 4.36 12.91
C LEU A 16 8.15 3.92 11.46
N LEU A 17 7.11 3.14 11.21
CA LEU A 17 6.68 2.80 9.85
C LEU A 17 6.11 4.02 9.12
N VAL A 18 5.34 4.88 9.82
CA VAL A 18 4.89 6.18 9.24
C VAL A 18 6.07 7.03 8.82
N PHE A 19 7.07 7.12 9.71
CA PHE A 19 8.29 7.85 9.43
C PHE A 19 9.00 7.27 8.20
N ALA A 20 9.16 5.95 8.13
CA ALA A 20 9.79 5.30 6.99
C ALA A 20 9.04 5.55 5.67
N MET A 21 7.72 5.36 5.65
CA MET A 21 6.87 5.65 4.48
C MET A 21 6.93 7.12 4.07
N THR A 22 6.99 8.02 5.05
CA THR A 22 7.16 9.45 4.81
C THR A 22 8.49 9.75 4.13
N GLN A 23 9.57 9.17 4.63
CA GLN A 23 10.90 9.34 4.04
C GLN A 23 10.97 8.73 2.64
N THR A 24 10.29 7.60 2.39
CA THR A 24 10.15 7.02 1.06
C THR A 24 9.58 8.03 0.07
N GLU A 25 8.44 8.65 0.38
CA GLU A 25 7.81 9.64 -0.51
C GLU A 25 8.68 10.90 -0.69
N CYS A 26 9.33 11.38 0.38
CA CYS A 26 10.25 12.52 0.28
C CYS A 26 11.46 12.22 -0.61
N LEU A 27 12.07 11.04 -0.49
CA LEU A 27 13.19 10.62 -1.31
C LEU A 27 12.76 10.40 -2.76
N ALA A 28 11.63 9.75 -2.99
CA ALA A 28 11.10 9.56 -4.34
C ALA A 28 10.85 10.91 -5.04
N GLY A 29 10.25 11.86 -4.33
CA GLY A 29 10.07 13.22 -4.85
C GLY A 29 11.40 13.93 -5.15
N ALA A 30 12.45 13.67 -4.37
CA ALA A 30 13.79 14.18 -4.66
C ALA A 30 14.41 13.52 -5.90
N ILE A 31 14.33 12.18 -6.00
CA ILE A 31 14.83 11.40 -7.13
C ILE A 31 14.18 11.88 -8.44
N ASN A 32 12.84 11.97 -8.47
CA ASN A 32 12.10 12.44 -9.65
C ASN A 32 12.54 13.83 -10.12
N ARG A 33 12.89 14.74 -9.20
CA ARG A 33 13.44 16.07 -9.56
C ARG A 33 14.80 15.98 -10.24
N TYR A 34 15.69 15.07 -9.82
CA TYR A 34 16.98 14.91 -10.49
C TYR A 34 16.83 14.23 -11.86
N GLU A 35 16.00 13.18 -11.93
CA GLU A 35 15.74 12.44 -13.16
C GLU A 35 15.08 13.32 -14.23
N SER A 36 14.07 14.11 -13.87
CA SER A 36 13.42 15.06 -14.80
C SER A 36 14.35 16.11 -15.39
N HIS A 37 15.43 16.48 -14.69
CA HIS A 37 16.43 17.43 -15.19
C HIS A 37 17.63 16.72 -15.84
N ASN A 38 17.60 15.39 -15.94
CA ASN A 38 18.65 14.54 -16.48
C ASN A 38 20.00 14.76 -15.76
N VAL A 39 19.94 15.00 -14.45
CA VAL A 39 21.10 15.26 -13.59
C VAL A 39 21.43 14.00 -12.78
N PRO A 40 22.70 13.61 -12.64
CA PRO A 40 23.09 12.48 -11.80
C PRO A 40 22.60 12.64 -10.36
N LEU A 41 22.12 11.53 -9.77
CA LEU A 41 21.72 11.49 -8.38
C LEU A 41 22.93 11.77 -7.47
N PRO A 42 22.87 12.77 -6.58
CA PRO A 42 23.94 13.03 -5.63
C PRO A 42 24.17 11.88 -4.64
N GLU A 43 25.40 11.71 -4.16
CA GLU A 43 25.78 10.66 -3.21
C GLU A 43 24.95 10.67 -1.91
N HIS A 44 24.51 11.85 -1.47
CA HIS A 44 23.69 11.97 -0.26
C HIS A 44 22.30 11.36 -0.45
N ILE A 45 21.74 11.36 -1.67
CA ILE A 45 20.47 10.71 -1.99
C ILE A 45 20.64 9.19 -1.92
N SER A 46 21.68 8.65 -2.55
CA SER A 46 22.00 7.22 -2.47
C SER A 46 22.26 6.76 -1.04
N SER A 47 22.96 7.57 -0.25
CA SER A 47 23.19 7.31 1.18
C SER A 47 21.89 7.27 1.98
N ALA A 48 20.97 8.20 1.68
CA ALA A 48 19.66 8.23 2.33
C ALA A 48 18.78 7.03 1.93
N MET A 49 18.81 6.59 0.67
CA MET A 49 18.13 5.37 0.22
C MET A 49 18.63 4.14 0.98
N ASN A 50 19.95 3.98 1.12
CA ASN A 50 20.56 2.89 1.87
C ASN A 50 20.20 2.94 3.36
N ALA A 51 20.24 4.13 3.97
CA ALA A 51 19.85 4.31 5.36
C ALA A 51 18.38 3.96 5.60
N LEU A 52 17.48 4.35 4.69
CA LEU A 52 16.06 4.03 4.78
C LEU A 52 15.80 2.53 4.58
N SER A 53 16.46 1.89 3.62
CA SER A 53 16.40 0.44 3.43
C SER A 53 16.85 -0.30 4.70
N HIS A 54 17.97 0.12 5.29
CA HIS A 54 18.45 -0.44 6.56
C HIS A 54 17.45 -0.22 7.71
N HIS A 55 16.84 0.97 7.78
CA HIS A 55 15.83 1.26 8.78
C HIS A 55 14.60 0.35 8.64
N LEU A 56 14.10 0.14 7.42
CA LEU A 56 13.01 -0.80 7.17
C LEU A 56 13.38 -2.22 7.60
N LEU A 57 14.60 -2.69 7.34
CA LEU A 57 15.05 -4.01 7.82
C LEU A 57 15.01 -4.13 9.35
N LEU A 58 15.34 -3.06 10.08
CA LEU A 58 15.28 -3.05 11.55
C LEU A 58 13.85 -3.03 12.10
N LEU A 59 12.87 -2.58 11.31
CA LEU A 59 11.45 -2.57 11.65
C LEU A 59 10.74 -3.87 11.31
N ARG A 60 11.46 -4.88 10.81
CA ARG A 60 10.87 -6.16 10.45
C ARG A 60 10.18 -6.79 11.68
N PRO A 61 8.90 -7.21 11.55
CA PRO A 61 8.20 -7.93 12.61
C PRO A 61 8.97 -9.18 13.04
N ALA A 62 8.84 -9.55 14.32
CA ALA A 62 9.56 -10.70 14.86
C ALA A 62 9.22 -12.00 14.11
N ASP A 63 10.23 -12.84 13.89
CA ASP A 63 10.00 -14.15 13.28
C ASP A 63 9.10 -15.01 14.19
N GLY A 64 8.13 -15.70 13.59
CA GLY A 64 7.22 -16.59 14.32
C GLY A 64 6.11 -15.89 15.10
N LEU A 65 5.81 -14.62 14.81
CA LEU A 65 4.63 -13.95 15.38
C LEU A 65 3.36 -14.82 15.20
N PRO A 66 2.56 -15.00 16.25
CA PRO A 66 1.35 -15.79 16.15
C PRO A 66 0.29 -15.01 15.35
N ILE A 67 0.18 -15.35 14.08
CA ILE A 67 -0.77 -14.76 13.10
C ILE A 67 -1.99 -15.64 12.83
N VAL A 68 -1.99 -16.85 13.39
CA VAL A 68 -3.11 -17.80 13.37
C VAL A 68 -3.45 -18.11 14.83
N PRO A 69 -4.74 -18.22 15.19
CA PRO A 69 -5.15 -18.52 16.56
C PRO A 69 -4.67 -19.91 16.95
N ALA A 70 -3.87 -19.96 18.01
CA ALA A 70 -3.60 -21.17 18.77
C ALA A 70 -4.51 -21.20 20.01
N HIS A 71 -4.72 -22.39 20.59
CA HIS A 71 -5.48 -22.51 21.84
C HIS A 71 -4.90 -21.60 22.93
N GLY A 72 -5.75 -20.74 23.50
CA GLY A 72 -5.38 -19.81 24.58
C GLY A 72 -4.78 -18.48 24.11
N LEU A 73 -4.62 -18.25 22.81
CA LEU A 73 -4.12 -16.99 22.28
C LEU A 73 -5.25 -15.96 22.15
N ASP A 74 -4.98 -14.72 22.56
CA ASP A 74 -5.94 -13.62 22.44
C ASP A 74 -6.17 -13.26 20.95
N LYS A 75 -7.42 -13.31 20.52
CA LYS A 75 -7.79 -12.95 19.13
C LYS A 75 -7.43 -11.49 18.82
N GLN A 76 -7.48 -10.59 19.80
CA GLN A 76 -7.08 -9.19 19.61
C GLN A 76 -5.58 -9.08 19.29
N GLN A 77 -4.73 -9.81 20.03
CA GLN A 77 -3.30 -9.92 19.75
C GLN A 77 -3.04 -10.50 18.34
N VAL A 78 -3.79 -11.51 17.90
CA VAL A 78 -3.65 -12.09 16.55
C VAL A 78 -4.00 -11.07 15.47
N ILE A 79 -5.04 -10.25 15.68
CA ILE A 79 -5.40 -9.16 14.77
C ILE A 79 -4.23 -8.17 14.66
N GLU A 80 -3.70 -7.72 15.80
CA GLU A 80 -2.59 -6.76 15.86
C GLU A 80 -1.33 -7.28 15.15
N ASN A 81 -0.95 -8.54 15.38
CA ASN A 81 0.20 -9.15 14.71
C ASN A 81 0.03 -9.22 13.18
N ASN A 82 -1.17 -9.57 12.70
CA ASN A 82 -1.45 -9.58 11.26
C ASN A 82 -1.38 -8.16 10.68
N LEU A 83 -1.91 -7.16 11.39
CA LEU A 83 -1.85 -5.77 10.95
C LEU A 83 -0.41 -5.24 10.93
N GLU A 84 0.41 -5.58 11.92
CA GLU A 84 1.83 -5.21 11.98
C GLU A 84 2.59 -5.70 10.75
N ILE A 85 2.39 -6.97 10.37
CA ILE A 85 3.01 -7.57 9.18
C ILE A 85 2.48 -6.92 7.91
N ALA A 86 1.17 -6.74 7.77
CA ALA A 86 0.57 -6.09 6.60
C ALA A 86 1.12 -4.67 6.38
N TRP A 87 1.23 -3.87 7.45
CA TRP A 87 1.80 -2.53 7.40
C TRP A 87 3.28 -2.54 7.02
N TYR A 88 4.07 -3.44 7.61
CA TYR A 88 5.48 -3.59 7.28
C TYR A 88 5.69 -3.94 5.81
N LEU A 89 4.97 -4.95 5.31
CA LEU A 89 5.07 -5.41 3.92
C LEU A 89 4.64 -4.31 2.95
N ALA A 90 3.54 -3.61 3.23
CA ALA A 90 3.10 -2.48 2.41
C ALA A 90 4.13 -1.34 2.36
N ALA A 91 4.80 -1.03 3.48
CA ALA A 91 5.88 -0.05 3.50
C ALA A 91 7.08 -0.48 2.64
N ASN A 92 7.42 -1.77 2.62
CA ASN A 92 8.47 -2.31 1.75
C ASN A 92 8.06 -2.29 0.28
N ILE A 93 6.83 -2.68 -0.06
CA ILE A 93 6.29 -2.58 -1.42
C ILE A 93 6.36 -1.12 -1.89
N LEU A 94 5.89 -0.17 -1.07
CA LEU A 94 5.97 1.25 -1.38
C LEU A 94 7.43 1.70 -1.61
N PHE A 95 8.36 1.33 -0.72
CA PHE A 95 9.77 1.65 -0.87
C PHE A 95 10.35 1.12 -2.18
N HIS A 96 10.10 -0.14 -2.51
CA HIS A 96 10.62 -0.76 -3.72
C HIS A 96 10.05 -0.13 -5.00
N ASN A 97 8.75 0.16 -5.02
CA ASN A 97 8.11 0.84 -6.15
C ASN A 97 8.65 2.27 -6.34
N ARG A 98 8.81 3.00 -5.24
CA ARG A 98 9.10 4.45 -5.28
C ARG A 98 10.58 4.77 -5.47
N ILE A 99 11.47 3.88 -5.05
CA ILE A 99 12.90 4.16 -4.94
C ILE A 99 13.73 3.25 -5.85
N ASN A 100 13.38 1.96 -5.95
CA ASN A 100 14.22 1.00 -6.66
C ASN A 100 13.72 0.67 -8.07
N ASN A 101 12.57 1.20 -8.49
CA ASN A 101 11.90 0.86 -9.76
C ASN A 101 11.88 -0.65 -10.02
N ILE A 102 11.71 -1.45 -8.96
CA ILE A 102 11.69 -2.90 -9.08
C ILE A 102 10.38 -3.30 -9.76
N SER A 103 10.47 -4.19 -10.74
CA SER A 103 9.30 -4.73 -11.43
C SER A 103 8.35 -5.37 -10.41
N ASN A 104 7.05 -5.27 -10.68
CA ASN A 104 5.99 -5.81 -9.81
C ASN A 104 6.17 -7.31 -9.48
N GLU A 105 6.89 -8.08 -10.30
CA GLU A 105 7.27 -9.48 -10.01
C GLU A 105 8.13 -9.62 -8.74
N GLY A 106 8.99 -8.65 -8.44
CA GLY A 106 9.87 -8.67 -7.26
C GLY A 106 9.14 -8.49 -5.93
N VAL A 107 7.87 -8.09 -5.96
CA VAL A 107 7.04 -7.84 -4.76
C VAL A 107 5.80 -8.75 -4.68
N ALA A 108 5.58 -9.66 -5.63
CA ALA A 108 4.38 -10.50 -5.70
C ALA A 108 4.14 -11.31 -4.40
N VAL A 109 5.20 -11.90 -3.84
CA VAL A 109 5.10 -12.63 -2.56
C VAL A 109 4.61 -11.72 -1.42
N ALA A 110 5.12 -10.49 -1.35
CA ALA A 110 4.70 -9.53 -0.34
C ALA A 110 3.24 -9.07 -0.57
N VAL A 111 2.80 -8.92 -1.82
CA VAL A 111 1.39 -8.61 -2.15
C VAL A 111 0.46 -9.70 -1.62
N ASP A 112 0.74 -10.97 -1.93
CA ASP A 112 -0.09 -12.09 -1.49
C ASP A 112 -0.14 -12.19 0.04
N GLU A 113 0.99 -11.99 0.70
CA GLU A 113 1.11 -12.04 2.16
C GLU A 113 0.34 -10.90 2.85
N VAL A 114 0.36 -9.68 2.29
CA VAL A 114 -0.51 -8.59 2.77
C VAL A 114 -1.97 -9.02 2.68
N SER A 115 -2.41 -9.62 1.58
CA SER A 115 -3.80 -10.06 1.40
C SER A 115 -4.20 -11.07 2.50
N MET A 116 -3.35 -12.06 2.76
CA MET A 116 -3.60 -13.10 3.77
C MET A 116 -3.69 -12.50 5.18
N CYS A 117 -2.79 -11.58 5.52
CA CYS A 117 -2.81 -10.92 6.82
C CYS A 117 -4.08 -10.09 7.02
N LEU A 118 -4.49 -9.32 6.02
CA LEU A 118 -5.71 -8.50 6.09
C LEU A 118 -6.98 -9.36 6.16
N LEU A 119 -7.05 -10.45 5.39
CA LEU A 119 -8.18 -11.40 5.45
C LEU A 119 -8.31 -12.03 6.83
N ARG A 120 -7.20 -12.49 7.43
CA ARG A 120 -7.20 -13.05 8.80
C ARG A 120 -7.63 -12.00 9.82
N ALA A 121 -7.07 -10.79 9.77
CA ALA A 121 -7.43 -9.72 10.68
C ALA A 121 -8.93 -9.39 10.61
N GLU A 122 -9.49 -9.26 9.41
CA GLU A 122 -10.92 -8.96 9.22
C GLU A 122 -11.83 -10.13 9.64
N SER A 123 -11.41 -11.39 9.41
CA SER A 123 -12.13 -12.57 9.89
C SER A 123 -12.19 -12.61 11.42
N PHE A 124 -11.11 -12.26 12.12
CA PHE A 124 -11.10 -12.24 13.58
C PHE A 124 -11.87 -11.06 14.17
N LYS A 125 -11.86 -9.90 13.52
CA LYS A 125 -12.73 -8.78 13.90
C LYS A 125 -14.20 -9.17 13.81
N GLU A 126 -14.57 -9.90 12.76
CA GLU A 126 -15.92 -10.43 12.55
C GLU A 126 -16.34 -11.42 13.63
N ASP A 127 -15.44 -12.34 14.01
CA ASP A 127 -15.65 -13.26 15.12
C ASP A 127 -15.86 -12.56 16.47
N LEU A 128 -15.09 -11.51 16.74
CA LEU A 128 -15.11 -10.79 18.03
C LEU A 128 -16.27 -9.81 18.13
N GLN A 129 -16.65 -9.19 17.02
CA GLN A 129 -17.66 -8.14 16.95
C GLN A 129 -18.46 -8.30 15.66
N PRO A 130 -19.51 -9.13 15.62
CA PRO A 130 -20.30 -9.37 14.42
C PRO A 130 -20.97 -8.10 13.85
N GLU A 131 -21.29 -7.12 14.68
CA GLU A 131 -21.88 -5.85 14.25
C GLU A 131 -20.84 -4.92 13.60
N VAL A 132 -20.86 -4.81 12.27
CA VAL A 132 -19.90 -4.00 11.47
C VAL A 132 -19.77 -2.56 11.98
N ILE A 133 -20.85 -1.93 12.43
CA ILE A 133 -20.85 -0.55 12.93
C ILE A 133 -20.02 -0.36 14.21
N LEU A 134 -19.76 -1.44 14.95
CA LEU A 134 -18.97 -1.43 16.18
C LEU A 134 -17.52 -1.92 15.94
N ARG A 135 -17.18 -2.36 14.73
CA ARG A 135 -15.83 -2.84 14.38
C ARG A 135 -14.90 -1.66 14.11
N ASN A 136 -13.63 -1.83 14.46
CA ASN A 136 -12.57 -0.94 13.99
C ASN A 136 -12.49 -0.99 12.47
N TYR A 137 -12.28 0.16 11.83
CA TYR A 137 -12.13 0.25 10.38
C TYR A 137 -11.02 -0.70 9.85
N PRO A 138 -11.14 -1.19 8.62
CA PRO A 138 -10.10 -2.00 8.00
C PRO A 138 -8.84 -1.17 7.74
N ALA A 139 -7.69 -1.84 7.73
CA ALA A 139 -6.42 -1.19 7.38
C ALA A 139 -6.34 -1.03 5.86
N THR A 140 -6.78 0.13 5.35
CA THR A 140 -6.95 0.32 3.90
C THR A 140 -5.68 0.70 3.16
N PHE A 141 -4.68 1.27 3.84
CA PHE A 141 -3.42 1.61 3.17
C PHE A 141 -2.64 0.37 2.71
N PRO A 142 -2.40 -0.66 3.56
CA PRO A 142 -1.76 -1.88 3.09
C PRO A 142 -2.49 -2.54 1.93
N ALA A 143 -3.83 -2.60 2.02
CA ALA A 143 -4.67 -3.11 0.96
C ALA A 143 -4.52 -2.32 -0.35
N PHE A 144 -4.43 -0.99 -0.25
CA PHE A 144 -4.34 -0.12 -1.42
C PHE A 144 -3.03 -0.35 -2.15
N VAL A 145 -1.90 -0.28 -1.43
CA VAL A 145 -0.57 -0.47 -2.03
C VAL A 145 -0.46 -1.86 -2.65
N ALA A 146 -0.83 -2.91 -1.91
CA ALA A 146 -0.71 -4.27 -2.41
C ALA A 146 -1.64 -4.54 -3.61
N ALA A 147 -2.89 -4.05 -3.59
CA ALA A 147 -3.80 -4.17 -4.72
C ALA A 147 -3.29 -3.41 -5.96
N CYS A 148 -2.72 -2.22 -5.81
CA CYS A 148 -2.13 -1.48 -6.94
C CYS A 148 -0.93 -2.21 -7.57
N ASN A 149 -0.26 -3.08 -6.81
CA ASN A 149 0.84 -3.92 -7.27
C ASN A 149 0.40 -5.31 -7.76
N ALA A 150 -0.90 -5.63 -7.70
CA ALA A 150 -1.42 -6.91 -8.17
C ALA A 150 -1.53 -6.93 -9.71
N ILE A 151 -0.59 -7.59 -10.39
CA ILE A 151 -0.61 -7.73 -11.86
C ILE A 151 -1.44 -8.91 -12.33
N TYR A 152 -1.20 -10.10 -11.76
CA TYR A 152 -1.69 -11.36 -12.32
C TYR A 152 -2.91 -11.90 -11.57
N ASP A 153 -2.89 -11.86 -10.24
CA ASP A 153 -4.00 -12.31 -9.40
C ASP A 153 -4.63 -11.11 -8.68
N ARG A 154 -5.77 -10.67 -9.21
CA ARG A 154 -6.57 -9.57 -8.67
C ARG A 154 -7.86 -10.04 -8.00
N GLU A 155 -8.20 -11.33 -8.13
CA GLU A 155 -9.47 -11.88 -7.62
C GLU A 155 -9.55 -11.75 -6.09
N ALA A 156 -8.46 -12.08 -5.40
CA ALA A 156 -8.37 -11.91 -3.95
C ALA A 156 -8.62 -10.45 -3.51
N TRP A 157 -8.09 -9.49 -4.28
CA TRP A 157 -8.26 -8.06 -4.01
C TRP A 157 -9.66 -7.56 -4.35
N GLU A 158 -10.25 -8.02 -5.45
CA GLU A 158 -11.65 -7.73 -5.80
C GLU A 158 -12.60 -8.19 -4.69
N CYS A 159 -12.43 -9.43 -4.22
CA CYS A 159 -13.21 -9.96 -3.11
C CYS A 159 -13.02 -9.11 -1.85
N TRP A 160 -11.77 -8.79 -1.48
CA TRP A 160 -11.47 -8.01 -0.28
C TRP A 160 -12.11 -6.62 -0.34
N TRP A 161 -11.88 -5.85 -1.41
CA TRP A 161 -12.38 -4.48 -1.54
C TRP A 161 -13.90 -4.40 -1.67
N THR A 162 -14.52 -5.40 -2.31
CA THR A 162 -15.98 -5.55 -2.35
C THR A 162 -16.54 -5.82 -0.96
N ALA A 163 -15.94 -6.75 -0.21
CA ALA A 163 -16.37 -7.06 1.15
C ALA A 163 -16.23 -5.84 2.08
N MET A 164 -15.18 -5.04 1.95
CA MET A 164 -14.96 -3.86 2.78
C MET A 164 -15.97 -2.73 2.57
N GLN A 165 -16.77 -2.75 1.48
CA GLN A 165 -17.85 -1.78 1.29
C GLN A 165 -18.92 -1.85 2.41
N ARG A 166 -19.01 -2.98 3.13
CA ARG A 166 -19.91 -3.15 4.29
C ARG A 166 -19.70 -2.12 5.39
N TYR A 167 -18.49 -1.57 5.50
CA TYR A 167 -18.17 -0.50 6.46
C TYR A 167 -18.79 0.87 6.10
N ASN A 168 -19.43 0.99 4.93
CA ASN A 168 -20.08 2.22 4.44
C ASN A 168 -19.19 3.48 4.56
N CYS A 169 -17.90 3.32 4.34
CA CYS A 169 -16.92 4.41 4.42
C CYS A 169 -16.68 4.99 3.01
N PRO A 170 -16.94 6.29 2.78
CA PRO A 170 -16.71 6.92 1.47
C PRO A 170 -15.27 6.77 0.97
N LYS A 171 -14.30 6.78 1.89
CA LYS A 171 -12.87 6.61 1.59
C LYS A 171 -12.56 5.22 1.03
N ILE A 172 -13.15 4.16 1.60
CA ILE A 172 -12.97 2.78 1.09
C ILE A 172 -13.51 2.68 -0.34
N ARG A 173 -14.67 3.32 -0.60
CA ARG A 173 -15.26 3.36 -1.94
C ARG A 173 -14.36 4.10 -2.95
N ALA A 174 -13.86 5.28 -2.58
CA ALA A 174 -12.97 6.06 -3.44
C ALA A 174 -11.67 5.30 -3.74
N GLN A 175 -11.04 4.70 -2.72
CA GLN A 175 -9.84 3.88 -2.88
C GLN A 175 -10.09 2.69 -3.82
N TRP A 176 -11.23 2.01 -3.68
CA TRP A 176 -11.57 0.91 -4.57
C TRP A 176 -11.72 1.34 -6.04
N MET A 177 -12.44 2.45 -6.28
CA MET A 177 -12.58 3.01 -7.62
C MET A 177 -11.21 3.34 -8.25
N VAL A 178 -10.30 3.93 -7.47
CA VAL A 178 -8.95 4.25 -7.94
C VAL A 178 -8.16 3.00 -8.32
N ILE A 179 -8.22 1.94 -7.51
CA ILE A 179 -7.53 0.68 -7.81
C ILE A 179 -8.05 0.09 -9.13
N GLN A 180 -9.37 0.06 -9.33
CA GLN A 180 -9.97 -0.41 -10.57
C GLN A 180 -9.53 0.41 -11.78
N MET A 181 -9.37 1.72 -11.62
CA MET A 181 -8.84 2.59 -12.68
C MET A 181 -7.38 2.27 -12.99
N ILE A 182 -6.52 2.16 -11.97
CA ILE A 182 -5.11 1.79 -12.12
C ILE A 182 -4.99 0.47 -12.88
N TRP A 183 -5.75 -0.55 -12.47
CA TRP A 183 -5.78 -1.85 -13.14
C TRP A 183 -6.18 -1.74 -14.61
N LYS A 184 -7.26 -1.01 -14.90
CA LYS A 184 -7.71 -0.80 -16.27
C LYS A 184 -6.63 -0.13 -17.12
N PHE A 185 -6.00 0.94 -16.64
CA PHE A 185 -4.93 1.64 -17.36
C PHE A 185 -3.71 0.74 -17.55
N THR A 186 -3.33 -0.03 -16.53
CA THR A 186 -2.21 -0.97 -16.61
C THR A 186 -2.48 -2.04 -17.68
N ASP A 187 -3.71 -2.56 -17.75
CA ASP A 187 -4.08 -3.57 -18.74
C ASP A 187 -4.08 -2.98 -20.16
N GLU A 188 -4.60 -1.77 -20.35
CA GLU A 188 -4.59 -1.06 -21.64
C GLU A 188 -3.15 -0.79 -22.14
N LEU A 189 -2.25 -0.35 -21.25
CA LEU A 189 -0.83 -0.14 -21.60
C LEU A 189 -0.13 -1.44 -21.98
N ARG A 190 -0.41 -2.52 -21.26
CA ARG A 190 0.16 -3.84 -21.54
C ARG A 190 -0.34 -4.40 -22.87
N GLU A 191 -1.61 -4.23 -23.19
CA GLU A 191 -2.19 -4.63 -24.48
C GLU A 191 -1.62 -3.84 -25.67
N ALA A 192 -1.27 -2.57 -25.44
CA ALA A 192 -0.69 -1.69 -26.45
C ALA A 192 0.84 -1.91 -26.66
N GLU A 193 1.48 -2.80 -25.88
CA GLU A 193 2.95 -2.95 -25.80
C GLU A 193 3.67 -1.62 -25.52
N GLU A 194 3.01 -0.71 -24.81
CA GLU A 194 3.54 0.59 -24.41
C GLU A 194 4.37 0.48 -23.12
N TYR A 195 5.02 1.58 -22.74
CA TYR A 195 5.85 1.65 -21.54
C TYR A 195 5.05 1.27 -20.29
N ASP A 196 5.57 0.35 -19.48
CA ASP A 196 4.97 -0.10 -18.22
C ASP A 196 5.07 1.02 -17.18
N LEU A 197 4.00 1.81 -17.05
CA LEU A 197 3.89 2.84 -16.02
C LEU A 197 3.56 2.19 -14.68
N SER A 198 4.28 2.59 -13.64
CA SER A 198 3.91 2.25 -12.27
C SER A 198 2.56 2.88 -11.91
N TRP A 199 1.84 2.27 -10.97
CA TRP A 199 0.58 2.83 -10.47
C TRP A 199 0.73 4.24 -9.88
N VAL A 200 1.94 4.56 -9.40
CA VAL A 200 2.30 5.88 -8.89
C VAL A 200 2.34 6.91 -10.00
N GLU A 201 2.93 6.57 -11.15
CA GLU A 201 2.96 7.43 -12.33
C GLU A 201 1.55 7.63 -12.89
N ILE A 202 0.75 6.56 -12.92
CA ILE A 202 -0.67 6.62 -13.30
C ILE A 202 -1.43 7.61 -12.39
N LEU A 203 -1.25 7.50 -11.06
CA LEU A 203 -1.86 8.42 -10.10
C LEU A 203 -1.43 9.86 -10.29
N GLN A 204 -0.16 10.09 -10.59
CA GLN A 204 0.39 11.43 -10.88
C GLN A 204 -0.07 11.99 -12.23
N GLY A 205 -0.94 11.29 -12.96
CA GLY A 205 -1.47 11.73 -14.25
C GLY A 205 -0.45 11.67 -15.38
N SER A 206 0.68 10.98 -15.16
CA SER A 206 1.65 10.68 -16.22
C SER A 206 0.94 9.80 -17.25
N GLY A 207 0.58 10.38 -18.40
CA GLY A 207 -0.16 9.69 -19.47
C GLY A 207 -1.53 10.27 -19.78
N SER A 208 -2.21 10.98 -18.86
CA SER A 208 -3.46 11.71 -19.18
C SER A 208 -3.85 12.77 -18.15
N LYS A 209 -4.13 14.00 -18.64
CA LYS A 209 -4.72 15.08 -17.81
C LYS A 209 -6.09 14.71 -17.22
N SER A 210 -6.83 13.80 -17.84
CA SER A 210 -8.15 13.38 -17.33
C SER A 210 -8.04 12.58 -16.03
N LEU A 211 -6.94 11.84 -15.83
CA LEU A 211 -6.70 11.07 -14.63
C LEU A 211 -6.37 11.96 -13.43
N TRP A 212 -5.53 12.97 -13.66
CA TRP A 212 -5.18 13.94 -12.63
C TRP A 212 -6.42 14.60 -12.01
N THR A 213 -7.30 15.16 -12.86
CA THR A 213 -8.54 15.81 -12.40
C THR A 213 -9.47 14.84 -11.67
N LEU A 214 -9.55 13.60 -12.13
CA LEU A 214 -10.37 12.57 -11.49
C LEU A 214 -9.84 12.19 -10.10
N PHE A 215 -8.52 12.09 -9.93
CA PHE A 215 -7.92 11.80 -8.63
C PHE A 215 -8.06 12.99 -7.66
N GLU A 216 -7.94 14.23 -8.15
CA GLU A 216 -8.29 15.43 -7.37
C GLU A 216 -9.75 15.37 -6.88
N GLU A 217 -10.72 15.04 -7.75
CA GLU A 217 -12.14 14.91 -7.38
C GLU A 217 -12.39 13.80 -6.34
N LEU A 218 -11.59 12.74 -6.36
CA LEU A 218 -11.64 11.65 -5.39
C LEU A 218 -10.89 11.96 -4.08
N GLY A 219 -10.30 13.15 -3.95
CA GLY A 219 -9.61 13.62 -2.74
C GLY A 219 -8.21 13.05 -2.55
N PHE A 220 -7.53 12.70 -3.65
CA PHE A 220 -6.17 12.16 -3.59
C PHE A 220 -5.08 13.24 -3.54
N TYR A 221 -5.40 14.50 -3.86
CA TYR A 221 -4.48 15.64 -3.97
C TYR A 221 -5.08 16.91 -3.34
#